data_AF-A0A949QA04-F1
#
_entry.id   AF-A0A949QA04-F1
#
_cell.length_a   1.000
_cell.length_b   1.000
_cell.length_c   1.000
_cell.angle_alpha   90.00
_cell.angle_beta   90.00
_cell.angle_gamma   90.00
#
_symmetry.space_group_name_H-M   'P 1'
#
loop_
_entity.id
_entity.type
_entity.pdbx_description
1 polymer ?
#
loop_
_entity_poly.entity_id
_entity_poly.type
_entity_poly.pdbx_seq_one_letter_code
_entity_poly.pdbx_strand_id
1 'polypeptide(L)'
;MKPSVLKNLLFASLAFGLLIGFIFPFFADFFVVWKPGLYGWFFASALAAGALVGTANYWLVSRILVSRLRRIAGVATEISERNLTHSCYMESHDTVGEIIAAFNKMAGDLRSLIGDMGGMSGRVEKDTRDIQQLVGEVRRRLTEQHESAKQITS
;
A
#
# COMPACT_ATOMS: atom_id res chain seq x y z
N MET A 1 -5.90 22.24 8.10
CA MET A 1 -6.66 21.47 7.09
C MET A 1 -5.67 20.62 6.31
N LYS A 2 -5.79 19.29 6.30
CA LYS A 2 -4.81 18.42 5.61
C LYS A 2 -4.84 18.70 4.09
N PRO A 3 -3.70 18.95 3.43
CA PRO A 3 -3.69 19.18 1.98
C PRO A 3 -4.13 17.89 1.29
N SER A 4 -5.27 17.94 0.59
CA SER A 4 -5.71 16.85 -0.26
C SER A 4 -4.98 16.99 -1.59
N VAL A 5 -4.06 16.07 -1.88
CA VAL A 5 -3.33 16.01 -3.17
C VAL A 5 -4.30 16.12 -4.35
N LEU A 6 -5.48 15.51 -4.22
CA LEU A 6 -6.53 15.56 -5.23
C LEU A 6 -7.14 16.97 -5.40
N LYS A 7 -7.35 17.71 -4.31
CA LYS A 7 -7.80 19.11 -4.39
C LYS A 7 -6.73 19.98 -5.05
N ASN A 8 -5.46 19.81 -4.69
CA ASN A 8 -4.37 20.56 -5.31
C ASN A 8 -4.24 20.25 -6.80
N LEU A 9 -4.40 18.98 -7.19
CA LEU A 9 -4.41 18.56 -8.59
C LEU A 9 -5.59 19.20 -9.36
N LEU A 10 -6.79 19.24 -8.77
CA LEU A 10 -7.95 19.90 -9.36
C LEU A 10 -7.69 21.39 -9.58
N PHE A 11 -7.20 22.09 -8.56
CA PHE A 11 -6.90 23.52 -8.68
C PHE A 11 -5.78 23.77 -9.71
N ALA A 12 -4.73 22.96 -9.72
CA ALA A 12 -3.63 23.10 -10.66
C ALA A 12 -4.06 22.87 -12.12
N SER A 13 -4.82 21.80 -12.38
CA SER A 13 -5.32 21.47 -13.73
C SER A 13 -6.35 22.47 -14.24
N LEU A 14 -7.24 22.94 -13.38
CA LEU A 14 -8.22 23.98 -13.73
C LEU A 14 -7.54 25.33 -13.97
N ALA A 15 -6.59 25.71 -13.11
CA ALA A 15 -5.80 26.93 -13.28
C ALA A 15 -5.00 26.89 -14.58
N PHE A 16 -4.37 25.76 -14.90
CA PHE A 16 -3.64 25.58 -16.16
C PHE A 16 -4.55 25.70 -17.38
N GLY A 17 -5.73 25.04 -17.37
CA GLY A 17 -6.70 25.13 -18.44
C GLY A 17 -7.25 26.55 -18.64
N LEU A 18 -7.59 27.24 -17.56
CA LEU A 18 -8.04 28.64 -17.60
C LEU A 18 -6.93 29.59 -18.06
N LEU A 19 -5.69 29.38 -17.62
CA LEU A 19 -4.54 30.17 -18.02
C LEU A 19 -4.31 30.04 -19.53
N ILE A 20 -4.35 28.82 -20.09
CA ILE A 20 -4.30 28.62 -21.54
C ILE A 20 -5.48 29.31 -22.24
N GLY A 21 -6.70 29.11 -21.73
CA GLY A 21 -7.90 29.74 -22.30
C GLY A 21 -7.85 31.26 -22.29
N PHE A 22 -7.14 31.85 -21.33
CA PHE A 22 -6.92 33.29 -21.21
C PHE A 22 -5.79 33.81 -22.11
N ILE A 23 -4.67 33.09 -22.22
CA ILE A 23 -3.51 33.50 -23.04
C ILE A 23 -3.79 33.29 -24.54
N PHE A 24 -4.54 32.24 -24.90
CA PHE A 24 -4.77 31.84 -26.28
C PHE A 24 -5.38 32.95 -27.17
N PRO A 25 -6.39 33.72 -26.72
CA PRO A 25 -6.93 34.85 -27.48
C PRO A 25 -5.91 35.93 -27.84
N PHE A 26 -4.97 36.25 -26.93
CA PHE A 26 -3.89 37.20 -27.21
C PHE A 26 -2.95 36.69 -28.29
N PHE A 27 -2.66 35.39 -28.28
CA PHE A 27 -1.84 34.78 -29.33
C PHE A 27 -2.59 34.73 -30.67
N ALA A 28 -3.88 34.37 -30.65
CA ALA A 28 -4.72 34.31 -31.84
C ALA A 28 -4.86 35.69 -32.52
N ASP A 29 -4.81 36.78 -31.75
CA ASP A 29 -4.87 38.15 -32.26
C ASP A 29 -3.73 38.48 -33.25
N PHE A 30 -2.55 37.86 -33.12
CA PHE A 30 -1.45 38.02 -34.08
C PHE A 30 -1.72 37.38 -35.45
N PHE A 31 -2.60 36.37 -35.51
CA PHE A 31 -2.83 35.57 -36.71
C PHE A 31 -4.21 35.78 -37.35
N VAL A 32 -5.18 36.30 -36.59
CA VAL A 32 -6.58 36.36 -37.01
C VAL A 32 -7.06 37.80 -37.11
N VAL A 33 -7.54 38.19 -38.28
CA VAL A 33 -8.24 39.47 -38.48
C VAL A 33 -9.69 39.32 -38.03
N TRP A 34 -10.04 39.95 -36.91
CA TRP A 34 -11.37 39.83 -36.31
C TRP A 34 -12.42 40.68 -37.01
N LYS A 35 -13.62 40.12 -37.16
CA LYS A 35 -14.82 40.90 -37.50
C LYS A 35 -15.31 41.68 -36.26
N PRO A 36 -15.91 42.87 -36.43
CA PRO A 36 -16.42 43.67 -35.32
C PRO A 36 -17.36 42.84 -34.43
N GLY A 37 -17.08 42.77 -33.13
CA GLY A 37 -17.91 42.08 -32.13
C GLY A 37 -17.67 40.56 -31.94
N LEU A 38 -16.84 39.90 -32.78
CA LEU A 38 -16.61 38.45 -32.66
C LEU A 38 -15.59 38.09 -31.55
N TYR A 39 -14.69 39.02 -31.21
CA TYR A 39 -13.64 38.81 -30.23
C TYR A 39 -14.15 38.38 -28.84
N GLY A 40 -15.26 38.99 -28.37
CA GLY A 40 -15.85 38.66 -27.07
C GLY A 40 -16.40 37.24 -26.99
N TRP A 41 -17.11 36.80 -28.04
CA TRP A 41 -17.61 35.42 -28.12
C TRP A 41 -16.47 34.40 -28.20
N PHE A 42 -15.43 34.72 -28.96
CA PHE A 42 -14.25 33.88 -29.04
C PHE A 42 -13.55 33.75 -27.69
N PHE A 43 -13.29 34.85 -26.99
CA PHE A 43 -12.68 34.86 -25.66
C PHE A 43 -13.50 34.05 -24.65
N ALA A 44 -14.83 34.24 -24.62
CA ALA A 44 -15.71 33.48 -23.75
C ALA A 44 -15.65 31.97 -24.06
N SER A 45 -15.65 31.59 -25.33
CA SER A 45 -15.56 30.18 -25.74
C SER A 45 -14.19 29.57 -25.44
N ALA A 46 -13.10 30.32 -25.60
CA ALA A 46 -11.74 29.89 -25.28
C ALA A 46 -11.57 29.64 -23.77
N LEU A 47 -12.12 30.53 -22.93
CA LEU A 47 -12.09 30.34 -21.47
C LEU A 47 -12.92 29.12 -21.04
N ALA A 48 -14.11 28.95 -21.62
CA ALA A 48 -14.97 27.80 -21.35
C ALA A 48 -14.31 26.47 -21.80
N ALA A 49 -13.69 26.45 -22.97
CA ALA A 49 -12.94 25.30 -23.48
C ALA A 49 -11.74 24.99 -22.58
N GLY A 50 -10.98 26.00 -22.15
CA GLY A 50 -9.86 25.85 -21.21
C GLY A 50 -10.29 25.22 -19.88
N ALA A 51 -11.40 25.69 -19.29
CA ALA A 51 -11.96 25.12 -18.07
C ALA A 51 -12.40 23.66 -18.27
N LEU A 52 -13.03 23.35 -19.41
CA LEU A 52 -13.44 21.99 -19.78
C LEU A 52 -12.25 21.05 -19.90
N VAL A 53 -11.19 21.46 -20.61
CA VAL A 53 -9.97 20.68 -20.77
C VAL A 53 -9.28 20.45 -19.42
N GLY A 54 -9.16 21.48 -18.58
CA GLY A 54 -8.60 21.35 -17.24
C GLY A 54 -9.38 20.34 -16.38
N THR A 55 -10.71 20.42 -16.41
CA THR A 55 -11.60 19.50 -15.68
C THR A 55 -11.51 18.07 -16.20
N ALA A 56 -11.47 17.90 -17.53
CA ALA A 56 -11.33 16.58 -18.16
C ALA A 56 -9.98 15.93 -17.82
N ASN A 57 -8.89 16.71 -17.80
CA ASN A 57 -7.56 16.25 -17.40
C ASN A 57 -7.54 15.79 -15.93
N TYR A 58 -8.13 16.57 -15.03
CA TYR A 58 -8.31 16.17 -13.64
C TYR A 58 -9.06 14.83 -13.52
N TRP A 59 -10.17 14.70 -14.25
CA TRP A 59 -10.99 13.50 -14.22
C TRP A 59 -10.22 12.28 -14.71
N LEU A 60 -9.46 12.42 -15.79
CA LEU A 60 -8.61 11.36 -16.35
C LEU A 60 -7.56 10.89 -15.34
N VAL A 61 -6.80 11.83 -14.76
CA VAL A 61 -5.75 11.51 -13.77
C VAL A 61 -6.35 10.85 -12.53
N SER A 62 -7.46 11.36 -12.02
CA SER A 62 -8.16 10.81 -10.86
C SER A 62 -8.66 9.38 -11.13
N ARG A 63 -9.22 9.13 -12.33
CA ARG A 63 -9.67 7.79 -12.73
C ARG A 63 -8.53 6.79 -12.87
N ILE A 64 -7.45 7.18 -13.53
CA ILE A 64 -6.37 6.24 -13.88
C ILE A 64 -5.42 6.04 -12.70
N LEU A 65 -4.83 7.10 -12.16
CA LEU A 65 -3.78 6.98 -11.14
C LEU A 65 -4.35 6.81 -9.73
N VAL A 66 -5.33 7.63 -9.35
CA VAL A 66 -5.83 7.63 -7.96
C VAL A 66 -6.64 6.37 -7.65
N SER A 67 -7.37 5.80 -8.61
CA SER A 67 -8.09 4.54 -8.40
C SER A 67 -7.13 3.37 -8.11
N ARG A 68 -5.99 3.32 -8.80
CA ARG A 68 -4.95 2.30 -8.62
C ARG A 68 -4.31 2.43 -7.25
N LEU A 69 -3.96 3.66 -6.85
CA LEU A 69 -3.41 3.94 -5.51
C LEU A 69 -4.38 3.58 -4.39
N ARG A 70 -5.68 3.87 -4.55
CA ARG A 70 -6.71 3.46 -3.57
C ARG A 70 -6.79 1.95 -3.40
N ARG A 71 -6.63 1.18 -4.49
CA ARG A 71 -6.63 -0.28 -4.43
C ARG A 71 -5.44 -0.82 -3.64
N ILE A 72 -4.25 -0.24 -3.86
CA ILE A 72 -3.04 -0.59 -3.11
C ILE A 72 -3.20 -0.24 -1.63
N ALA A 73 -3.74 0.94 -1.33
CA ALA A 73 -4.03 1.34 0.04
C ALA A 73 -5.01 0.37 0.73
N GLY A 74 -6.03 -0.12 0.02
CA GLY A 74 -6.95 -1.13 0.55
C GLY A 74 -6.23 -2.43 0.95
N VAL A 75 -5.37 -2.96 0.08
CA VAL A 75 -4.60 -4.17 0.41
C VAL A 75 -3.63 -3.93 1.59
N ALA A 76 -3.03 -2.74 1.67
CA ALA A 76 -2.18 -2.37 2.81
C ALA A 76 -2.95 -2.35 4.14
N THR A 77 -4.20 -1.87 4.13
CA THR A 77 -5.08 -1.90 5.31
C THR A 77 -5.36 -3.34 5.73
N GLU A 78 -5.73 -4.23 4.81
CA GLU A 78 -5.99 -5.65 5.12
C GLU A 78 -4.76 -6.34 5.74
N ILE A 79 -3.57 -6.08 5.21
CA ILE A 79 -2.31 -6.59 5.78
C ILE A 79 -2.11 -6.06 7.21
N SER A 80 -2.40 -4.78 7.46
CA SER A 80 -2.30 -4.17 8.79
C SER A 80 -3.29 -4.77 9.80
N GLU A 81 -4.44 -5.26 9.33
CA GLU A 81 -5.45 -5.97 10.11
C GLU A 81 -5.12 -7.45 10.33
N ARG A 82 -3.87 -7.87 10.07
CA ARG A 82 -3.35 -9.25 10.19
C ARG A 82 -3.95 -10.24 9.19
N ASN A 83 -4.69 -9.75 8.18
CA ASN A 83 -5.19 -10.58 7.10
C ASN A 83 -4.13 -10.70 5.99
N LEU A 84 -3.18 -11.61 6.20
CA LEU A 84 -2.14 -11.93 5.22
C LEU A 84 -2.64 -12.90 4.14
N THR A 85 -3.92 -13.15 3.97
CA THR A 85 -4.39 -14.10 2.94
C THR A 85 -4.45 -13.45 1.56
N HIS A 86 -4.51 -12.12 1.52
CA HIS A 86 -4.60 -11.37 0.27
C HIS A 86 -3.22 -11.00 -0.30
N SER A 87 -3.11 -11.06 -1.62
CA SER A 87 -1.99 -10.57 -2.40
C SER A 87 -2.50 -9.58 -3.44
N CYS A 88 -1.73 -8.53 -3.71
CA CYS A 88 -2.10 -7.55 -4.71
C CYS A 88 -1.65 -8.06 -6.09
N TYR A 89 -2.58 -8.64 -6.85
CA TYR A 89 -2.37 -8.96 -8.27
C TYR A 89 -2.77 -7.74 -9.11
N MET A 90 -1.82 -6.83 -9.30
CA MET A 90 -1.99 -5.75 -10.27
C MET A 90 -0.68 -5.57 -11.00
N GLU A 91 -0.70 -5.88 -12.29
CA GLU A 91 0.44 -5.76 -13.18
C GLU A 91 0.60 -4.30 -13.60
N SER A 92 1.74 -3.70 -13.27
CA SER A 92 2.11 -2.35 -13.67
C SER A 92 3.62 -2.30 -13.88
N HIS A 93 4.08 -1.63 -14.93
CA HIS A 93 5.50 -1.55 -15.31
C HIS A 93 6.10 -0.17 -14.99
N ASP A 94 5.52 0.50 -13.99
CA ASP A 94 5.89 1.83 -13.53
C ASP A 94 6.13 1.82 -12.01
N THR A 95 6.31 3.01 -11.41
CA THR A 95 6.49 3.17 -9.96
C THR A 95 5.34 2.56 -9.14
N VAL A 96 4.12 2.48 -9.69
CA VAL A 96 3.00 1.80 -9.02
C VAL A 96 3.30 0.30 -8.90
N GLY A 97 3.89 -0.29 -9.94
CA GLY A 97 4.38 -1.67 -9.96
C GLY A 97 5.46 -1.94 -8.91
N GLU A 98 6.44 -1.05 -8.79
CA GLU A 98 7.50 -1.15 -7.78
C GLU A 98 6.92 -1.14 -6.35
N ILE A 99 5.95 -0.24 -6.09
CA ILE A 99 5.25 -0.18 -4.80
C ILE A 99 4.54 -1.51 -4.52
N ILE A 100 3.82 -2.07 -5.49
CA ILE A 100 3.11 -3.35 -5.35
C ILE A 100 4.08 -4.49 -5.06
N ALA A 101 5.21 -4.55 -5.78
CA ALA A 101 6.23 -5.56 -5.57
C ALA A 101 6.82 -5.48 -4.15
N ALA A 102 7.13 -4.28 -3.68
CA ALA A 102 7.62 -4.06 -2.31
C ALA A 102 6.58 -4.47 -1.25
N PHE A 103 5.30 -4.15 -1.45
CA PHE A 103 4.22 -4.56 -0.55
C PHE A 103 4.04 -6.08 -0.50
N ASN A 104 4.03 -6.74 -1.66
CA ASN A 104 3.90 -8.20 -1.73
C ASN A 104 5.11 -8.90 -1.06
N LYS A 105 6.32 -8.36 -1.24
CA LYS A 105 7.53 -8.85 -0.55
C LYS A 105 7.38 -8.74 0.97
N MET A 106 7.01 -7.56 1.48
CA MET A 106 6.80 -7.33 2.90
C MET A 106 5.73 -8.28 3.49
N ALA A 107 4.62 -8.51 2.78
CA ALA A 107 3.61 -9.47 3.21
C ALA A 107 4.14 -10.91 3.22
N GLY A 108 4.99 -11.27 2.26
CA GLY A 108 5.70 -12.55 2.23
C GLY A 108 6.62 -12.73 3.42
N ASP A 109 7.45 -11.73 3.71
CA ASP A 109 8.37 -11.71 4.85
C ASP A 109 7.60 -11.86 6.17
N LEU A 110 6.47 -11.17 6.34
CA LEU A 110 5.62 -11.30 7.53
C LEU A 110 5.06 -12.72 7.71
N ARG A 111 4.63 -13.37 6.61
CA ARG A 111 4.15 -14.77 6.65
C ARG A 111 5.28 -15.72 7.05
N SER A 112 6.49 -15.50 6.52
CA SER A 112 7.66 -16.31 6.88
C SER A 112 7.99 -16.20 8.35
N LEU A 113 8.02 -14.98 8.90
CA LEU A 113 8.30 -14.74 10.32
C LEU A 113 7.27 -15.43 11.24
N ILE A 114 5.99 -15.43 10.86
CA ILE A 114 4.95 -16.14 11.60
C ILE A 114 5.16 -17.66 11.53
N GLY A 115 5.54 -18.19 10.36
CA GLY A 115 5.87 -19.61 10.18
C GLY A 115 7.06 -20.04 11.05
N ASP A 116 8.12 -19.24 11.07
CA ASP A 116 9.31 -19.49 11.88
C ASP A 116 9.00 -19.47 13.38
N MET A 117 8.18 -18.52 13.83
CA MET A 117 7.70 -18.46 15.22
C MET A 117 6.87 -19.70 15.59
N GLY A 118 5.98 -20.16 14.70
CA GLY A 118 5.23 -21.40 14.90
C GLY A 118 6.13 -22.62 15.03
N GLY A 119 7.14 -22.74 14.16
CA GLY A 119 8.14 -23.81 14.21
C GLY A 119 9.05 -23.74 15.45
N MET A 120 9.38 -22.54 15.93
CA MET A 120 10.11 -22.35 17.18
C MET A 120 9.28 -22.80 18.38
N SER A 121 7.99 -22.40 18.43
CA SER A 121 7.08 -22.82 19.50
C SER A 121 6.95 -24.35 19.57
N GLY A 122 6.81 -25.02 18.42
CA GLY A 122 6.78 -26.49 18.37
C GLY A 122 8.08 -27.16 18.83
N ARG A 123 9.24 -26.53 18.58
CA ARG A 123 10.53 -26.98 19.12
C ARG A 123 10.60 -26.82 20.64
N VAL A 124 10.22 -25.65 21.16
CA VAL A 124 10.17 -25.41 22.61
C VAL A 124 9.24 -26.40 23.32
N GLU A 125 8.08 -26.69 22.73
CA GLU A 125 7.14 -27.69 23.27
C GLU A 125 7.74 -29.12 23.27
N LYS A 126 8.49 -29.47 22.21
CA LYS A 126 9.20 -30.76 22.14
C LYS A 126 10.31 -30.83 23.19
N ASP A 127 11.16 -29.83 23.27
CA ASP A 127 12.27 -29.76 24.24
C ASP A 127 11.74 -29.83 25.69
N THR A 128 10.60 -29.18 25.96
CA THR A 128 9.92 -29.27 27.27
C THR A 128 9.46 -30.70 27.59
N ARG A 129 8.94 -31.44 26.61
CA ARG A 129 8.55 -32.85 26.78
C ARG A 129 9.77 -33.73 27.03
N ASP A 130 10.85 -33.52 26.30
CA ASP A 130 12.11 -34.26 26.48
C ASP A 130 12.70 -34.01 27.88
N ILE A 131 12.66 -32.76 28.37
CA ILE A 131 13.04 -32.42 29.75
C ILE A 131 12.14 -33.13 30.77
N GLN A 132 10.83 -33.16 30.57
CA GLN A 132 9.90 -33.85 31.48
C GLN A 132 10.20 -35.35 31.56
N GLN A 133 10.49 -36.00 30.42
CA GLN A 133 10.90 -37.40 30.37
C GLN A 133 12.22 -37.63 31.11
N LEU A 134 13.22 -36.78 30.87
CA LEU A 134 14.52 -36.85 31.53
C LEU A 134 14.39 -36.69 33.05
N VAL A 135 13.59 -35.73 33.52
CA VAL A 135 13.30 -35.52 34.95
C VAL A 135 12.59 -36.73 35.55
N GLY A 136 11.66 -37.34 34.82
CA GLY A 136 10.99 -38.58 35.23
C GLY A 136 11.99 -39.74 35.42
N GLU A 137 12.91 -39.91 34.49
CA GLU A 137 13.95 -40.94 34.58
C GLU A 137 14.94 -40.67 35.74
N VAL A 138 15.38 -39.42 35.92
CA VAL A 138 16.25 -39.03 37.04
C VAL A 138 15.58 -39.33 38.38
N ARG A 139 14.29 -39.02 38.52
CA ARG A 139 13.52 -39.36 39.73
C ARG A 139 13.50 -40.86 39.98
N ARG A 140 13.23 -41.67 38.95
CA ARG A 140 13.21 -43.15 39.07
C ARG A 140 14.56 -43.69 39.53
N ARG A 141 15.66 -43.26 38.90
CA ARG A 141 17.03 -43.68 39.28
C ARG A 141 17.40 -43.28 40.70
N LEU A 142 16.99 -42.10 41.15
CA LEU A 142 17.20 -41.67 42.53
C LEU A 142 16.46 -42.57 43.52
N THR A 143 15.21 -42.95 43.23
CA THR A 143 14.44 -43.88 44.07
C THR A 143 15.10 -45.26 44.14
N GLU A 144 15.54 -45.80 42.99
CA GLU A 144 16.27 -47.08 42.92
C GLU A 144 17.58 -47.06 43.70
N GLN A 145 18.36 -45.98 43.62
CA GLN A 145 19.56 -45.80 44.43
C GLN A 145 19.24 -45.74 45.92
N HIS A 146 18.16 -45.06 46.30
CA HIS A 146 17.79 -44.91 47.69
C HIS A 146 17.34 -46.24 48.31
N GLU A 147 16.64 -47.08 47.55
CA GLU A 147 16.31 -48.45 47.96
C GLU A 147 17.54 -49.35 48.03
N SER A 148 18.44 -49.27 47.05
CA SER A 148 19.69 -50.05 47.05
C SER A 148 20.57 -49.68 48.25
N ALA A 149 20.67 -48.39 48.58
CA ALA A 149 21.40 -47.93 49.76
C ALA A 149 20.79 -48.45 51.07
N LYS A 150 19.46 -48.55 51.16
CA LYS A 150 18.77 -49.16 52.32
C LYS A 150 19.08 -50.66 52.46
N GLN A 151 19.20 -51.39 51.35
CA GLN A 151 19.56 -52.81 51.39
C GLN A 151 21.01 -53.07 51.84
N ILE A 152 21.96 -52.18 51.52
CA ILE A 152 23.36 -52.33 51.94
C ILE A 152 23.54 -52.02 53.44
N THR A 153 22.65 -51.20 54.02
CA THR A 153 22.75 -50.74 55.41
C THR A 153 21.93 -51.61 56.39
N SER A 154 21.20 -52.61 55.88
CA SER A 154 20.45 -53.62 56.64
C SER A 154 21.22 -54.93 56.74
#